data_AF-A0A066X0Z7-F1
#
_entry.id   AF-A0A066X0Z7-F1
#
_cell.length_a   1.000
_cell.length_b   1.000
_cell.length_c   1.000
_cell.angle_alpha   90.00
_cell.angle_beta   90.00
_cell.angle_gamma   90.00
#
_symmetry.space_group_name_H-M   'P 1'
#
loop_
_entity.id
_entity.type
_entity.pdbx_description
1 polymer ?
#
loop_
_entity_poly.entity_id
_entity_poly.type
_entity_poly.pdbx_seq_one_letter_code
_entity_poly.pdbx_strand_id
1 'polypeptide(L)'
;MSMVRRAATVAAHASSRDALHASLPAERLRADEAELKHHFLNQAWFTFSLQKDPRKCDVWSRWVPQLATRNIFIHQSMLSIAALHLCYLEPPDAKRYYSMACRHAIQASNYFRLAVPQVNDENWLATFVFSMCNGIFGYYRPFADEKIMGQVSTFEPAKSFAVMRVAARFSDQVTRYVYKSPNRNKLAQVDPDEWRESNNILLRPSLLKVAKLEEFLLLGSEVTGVRAEDTEVYRAALSALRTYLISLPGRPRIWKHFIIWPSLVSEQYISLLQMKKPVALMLFAIWAKVMYLAPQRWYLMAWYGRNYTSSLRELARQVTTPAHRFWETLVDDSSQFENCTEELEASGGCLSTPSDIRSDDGVRKSDFLLMSTGEEFGPNKDRGPVKFFEAQGMVQGAR
;
A
#
# COMPACT_ATOMS: atom_id res chain seq x y z
N MET A 1 -17.11 66.58 27.71
CA MET A 1 -16.72 65.93 26.42
C MET A 1 -15.48 65.03 26.50
N SER A 2 -14.45 65.33 27.30
CA SER A 2 -13.22 64.50 27.41
C SER A 2 -13.45 63.07 27.93
N MET A 3 -14.23 62.89 29.01
CA MET A 3 -14.54 61.55 29.55
C MET A 3 -15.35 60.67 28.59
N VAL A 4 -16.29 61.25 27.84
CA VAL A 4 -17.11 60.51 26.86
C VAL A 4 -16.26 60.04 25.68
N ARG A 5 -15.33 60.87 25.19
CA ARG A 5 -14.35 60.46 24.17
C ARG A 5 -13.42 59.34 24.67
N ARG A 6 -13.00 59.39 25.93
CA ARG A 6 -12.15 58.36 26.56
C ARG A 6 -12.89 57.04 26.78
N ALA A 7 -14.16 57.09 27.22
CA ALA A 7 -15.01 55.91 27.35
C ALA A 7 -15.34 55.29 25.97
N ALA A 8 -15.59 56.10 24.95
CA ALA A 8 -15.82 55.63 23.58
C ALA A 8 -14.56 55.00 22.96
N THR A 9 -13.36 55.56 23.20
CA THR A 9 -12.10 54.95 22.74
C THR A 9 -11.75 53.67 23.50
N VAL A 10 -12.03 53.59 24.80
CA VAL A 10 -11.85 52.36 25.59
C VAL A 10 -12.84 51.28 25.16
N ALA A 11 -14.10 51.62 24.91
CA ALA A 11 -15.11 50.70 24.41
C ALA A 11 -14.81 50.23 22.98
N ALA A 12 -14.32 51.11 22.10
CA ALA A 12 -13.88 50.74 20.75
C ALA A 12 -12.61 49.86 20.78
N HIS A 13 -11.66 50.13 21.67
CA HIS A 13 -10.49 49.27 21.87
C HIS A 13 -10.85 47.91 22.48
N ALA A 14 -11.80 47.86 23.43
CA ALA A 14 -12.31 46.61 24.00
C ALA A 14 -13.06 45.79 22.94
N SER A 15 -13.94 46.41 22.16
CA SER A 15 -14.64 45.76 21.04
C SER A 15 -13.68 45.25 19.96
N SER A 16 -12.62 46.01 19.65
CA SER A 16 -11.56 45.57 18.73
C SER A 16 -10.73 44.42 19.31
N ARG A 17 -10.40 44.45 20.60
CA ARG A 17 -9.70 43.38 21.29
C ARG A 17 -10.54 42.10 21.39
N ASP A 18 -11.84 42.23 21.68
CA ASP A 18 -12.77 41.10 21.74
C ASP A 18 -12.98 40.48 20.35
N ALA A 19 -13.07 41.31 19.30
CA ALA A 19 -13.10 40.84 17.92
C ALA A 19 -11.81 40.10 17.52
N LEU A 20 -10.64 40.60 17.93
CA LEU A 20 -9.36 39.93 17.72
C LEU A 20 -9.25 38.61 18.48
N HIS A 21 -9.72 38.56 19.73
CA HIS A 21 -9.77 37.30 20.49
C HIS A 21 -10.73 36.29 19.85
N ALA A 22 -11.85 36.74 19.29
CA ALA A 22 -12.81 35.88 18.59
C ALA A 22 -12.25 35.34 17.25
N SER A 23 -11.42 36.12 16.53
CA SER A 23 -10.82 35.69 15.26
C SER A 23 -9.52 34.88 15.43
N LEU A 24 -8.85 35.00 16.58
CA LEU A 24 -7.55 34.36 16.85
C LEU A 24 -7.52 32.85 16.56
N PRO A 25 -8.55 32.04 16.90
CA PRO A 25 -8.57 30.62 16.56
C PRO A 25 -8.56 30.36 15.05
N ALA A 26 -9.29 31.17 14.28
CA ALA A 26 -9.32 31.07 12.82
C ALA A 26 -8.00 31.52 12.20
N GLU A 27 -7.39 32.59 12.69
CA GLU A 27 -6.06 33.01 12.24
C GLU A 27 -4.99 31.97 12.52
N ARG A 28 -5.03 31.34 13.71
CA ARG A 28 -4.12 30.26 14.06
C ARG A 28 -4.27 29.07 13.12
N LEU A 29 -5.50 28.68 12.78
CA LEU A 29 -5.74 27.63 11.81
C LEU A 29 -5.16 27.97 10.43
N ARG A 30 -5.31 29.22 9.96
CA ARG A 30 -4.72 29.67 8.69
C ARG A 30 -3.20 29.64 8.72
N ALA A 31 -2.59 30.04 9.84
CA ALA A 31 -1.15 29.97 10.02
C ALA A 31 -0.65 28.52 10.01
N ASP A 32 -1.32 27.62 10.73
CA ASP A 32 -1.04 26.18 10.73
C ASP A 32 -1.13 25.59 9.31
N GLU A 33 -2.17 25.93 8.54
CA GLU A 33 -2.31 25.48 7.16
C GLU A 33 -1.22 26.03 6.24
N ALA A 34 -0.83 27.30 6.43
CA ALA A 34 0.23 27.94 5.65
C ALA A 34 1.60 27.29 5.91
N GLU A 35 1.89 26.99 7.18
CA GLU A 35 3.08 26.23 7.60
C GLU A 35 3.13 24.86 6.93
N LEU A 36 2.03 24.09 6.99
CA LEU A 36 1.95 22.77 6.36
C LEU A 36 2.10 22.82 4.84
N LYS A 37 1.51 23.82 4.17
CA LYS A 37 1.68 24.03 2.71
C LYS A 37 3.13 24.33 2.38
N HIS A 38 3.75 25.24 3.13
CA HIS A 38 5.15 25.59 2.96
C HIS A 38 6.03 24.35 3.13
N HIS A 39 5.79 23.55 4.18
CA HIS A 39 6.51 22.30 4.41
C HIS A 39 6.33 21.31 3.27
N PHE A 40 5.10 21.12 2.79
CA PHE A 40 4.82 20.21 1.68
C PHE A 40 5.62 20.59 0.44
N LEU A 41 5.55 21.86 0.03
CA LEU A 41 6.14 22.36 -1.21
C LEU A 41 7.67 22.45 -1.17
N ASN A 42 8.27 22.63 0.00
CA ASN A 42 9.72 22.84 0.12
C ASN A 42 10.48 21.63 0.66
N GLN A 43 9.85 20.76 1.46
CA GLN A 43 10.55 19.71 2.21
C GLN A 43 9.91 18.32 2.12
N ALA A 44 8.59 18.20 1.97
CA ALA A 44 7.95 16.89 2.05
C ALA A 44 7.75 16.20 0.69
N TRP A 45 7.44 16.94 -0.38
CA TRP A 45 6.95 16.34 -1.62
C TRP A 45 7.87 15.26 -2.21
N PHE A 46 9.20 15.44 -2.12
CA PHE A 46 10.18 14.51 -2.68
C PHE A 46 10.27 13.20 -1.89
N THR A 47 9.78 13.15 -0.64
CA THR A 47 9.79 11.93 0.17
C THR A 47 8.60 11.02 -0.13
N PHE A 48 7.58 11.50 -0.85
CA PHE A 48 6.38 10.73 -1.20
C PHE A 48 6.52 9.92 -2.49
N SER A 49 7.42 10.31 -3.40
CA SER A 49 7.59 9.63 -4.69
C SER A 49 8.11 8.21 -4.53
N LEU A 50 7.54 7.23 -5.23
CA LEU A 50 8.08 5.87 -5.29
C LEU A 50 9.28 5.73 -6.23
N GLN A 51 9.57 6.73 -7.07
CA GLN A 51 10.77 6.73 -7.92
C GLN A 51 12.06 6.91 -7.11
N LYS A 52 13.15 6.26 -7.53
CA LYS A 52 14.47 6.42 -6.93
C LYS A 52 14.91 7.89 -6.91
N ASP A 53 14.71 8.60 -8.03
CA ASP A 53 14.84 10.05 -8.12
C ASP A 53 13.44 10.70 -8.18
N PRO A 54 12.97 11.33 -7.09
CA PRO A 54 11.68 12.02 -7.05
C PRO A 54 11.54 13.15 -8.08
N ARG A 55 12.65 13.73 -8.56
CA ARG A 55 12.66 14.89 -9.45
C ARG A 55 12.26 14.53 -10.88
N LYS A 56 12.38 13.26 -11.26
CA LYS A 56 11.94 12.74 -12.56
C LYS A 56 10.41 12.64 -12.69
N CYS A 57 9.66 12.84 -11.59
CA CYS A 57 8.20 12.77 -11.58
C CYS A 57 7.58 13.98 -10.87
N ASP A 58 6.77 14.75 -11.60
CA ASP A 58 6.15 15.98 -11.13
C ASP A 58 4.77 15.80 -10.48
N VAL A 59 4.39 14.56 -10.18
CA VAL A 59 3.11 14.24 -9.52
C VAL A 59 3.03 14.95 -8.16
N TRP A 60 4.04 14.78 -7.30
CA TRP A 60 4.01 15.34 -5.94
C TRP A 60 4.36 16.82 -5.89
N SER A 61 5.31 17.28 -6.70
CA SER A 61 5.75 18.69 -6.70
C SER A 61 4.76 19.63 -7.38
N ARG A 62 4.00 19.14 -8.38
CA ARG A 62 3.13 19.99 -9.21
C ARG A 62 1.68 19.53 -9.24
N TRP A 63 1.40 18.26 -9.53
CA TRP A 63 0.00 17.83 -9.78
C TRP A 63 -0.82 17.83 -8.49
N VAL A 64 -0.27 17.28 -7.40
CA VAL A 64 -0.95 17.24 -6.10
C VAL A 64 -1.30 18.66 -5.62
N PRO A 65 -0.37 19.64 -5.59
CA PRO A 65 -0.71 21.03 -5.27
C PRO A 65 -1.75 21.65 -6.22
N GLN A 66 -1.65 21.42 -7.53
CA GLN A 66 -2.62 21.94 -8.51
C GLN A 66 -4.02 21.36 -8.32
N LEU A 67 -4.13 20.07 -7.96
CA LEU A 67 -5.41 19.44 -7.65
C LEU A 67 -5.96 19.93 -6.31
N ALA A 68 -5.09 20.19 -5.33
CA ALA A 68 -5.43 20.71 -4.01
C ALA A 68 -6.05 22.12 -4.05
N THR A 69 -5.80 22.93 -5.09
CA THR A 69 -6.47 24.24 -5.23
C THR A 69 -7.91 24.12 -5.72
N ARG A 70 -8.26 23.01 -6.37
CA ARG A 70 -9.58 22.78 -6.97
C ARG A 70 -10.44 21.79 -6.19
N ASN A 71 -9.82 20.95 -5.35
CA ASN A 71 -10.47 19.87 -4.64
C ASN A 71 -10.18 19.98 -3.14
N ILE A 72 -11.20 20.32 -2.35
CA ILE A 72 -11.07 20.50 -0.89
C ILE A 72 -10.54 19.21 -0.24
N PHE A 73 -11.03 18.04 -0.62
CA PHE A 73 -10.56 16.78 -0.04
C PHE A 73 -9.07 16.50 -0.33
N ILE A 74 -8.57 16.86 -1.52
CA ILE A 74 -7.13 16.74 -1.85
C ILE A 74 -6.31 17.74 -1.04
N HIS A 75 -6.82 18.95 -0.86
CA HIS A 75 -6.20 19.95 0.02
C HIS A 75 -5.99 19.39 1.42
N GLN A 76 -7.05 18.86 2.02
CA GLN A 76 -7.03 18.29 3.36
C GLN A 76 -6.08 17.07 3.42
N SER A 77 -6.09 16.19 2.41
CA SER A 77 -5.15 15.07 2.34
C SER A 77 -3.69 15.52 2.25
N MET A 78 -3.39 16.55 1.44
CA MET A 78 -2.04 17.11 1.29
C MET A 78 -1.51 17.68 2.61
N LEU A 79 -2.34 18.44 3.32
CA LEU A 79 -2.00 18.96 4.65
C LEU A 79 -1.80 17.82 5.66
N SER A 80 -2.66 16.79 5.62
CA SER A 80 -2.57 15.64 6.51
C SER A 80 -1.23 14.92 6.38
N ILE A 81 -0.80 14.58 5.16
CA ILE A 81 0.48 13.89 4.95
C ILE A 81 1.69 14.80 5.18
N ALA A 82 1.56 16.13 5.01
CA ALA A 82 2.59 17.09 5.38
C ALA A 82 2.80 17.14 6.90
N ALA A 83 1.71 17.22 7.67
CA ALA A 83 1.76 17.17 9.13
C ALA A 83 2.29 15.83 9.64
N LEU A 84 1.91 14.71 8.99
CA LEU A 84 2.43 13.40 9.33
C LEU A 84 3.93 13.27 9.02
N HIS A 85 4.40 13.87 7.93
CA HIS A 85 5.83 13.95 7.63
C HIS A 85 6.58 14.76 8.70
N LEU A 86 6.00 15.85 9.21
CA LEU A 86 6.58 16.55 10.37
C LEU A 86 6.67 15.62 11.58
N CYS A 87 5.63 14.85 11.91
CA CYS A 87 5.70 13.86 12.99
C CYS A 87 6.88 12.87 12.82
N TYR A 88 7.14 12.44 11.57
CA TYR A 88 8.28 11.57 11.26
C TYR A 88 9.64 12.23 11.51
N LEU A 89 9.76 13.55 11.27
CA LEU A 89 10.98 14.33 11.52
C LEU A 89 11.21 14.67 13.01
N GLU A 90 10.30 14.23 13.89
CA GLU A 90 10.44 14.35 15.36
C GLU A 90 10.61 15.80 15.89
N PRO A 91 9.74 16.75 15.51
CA PRO A 91 9.81 18.11 16.00
C PRO A 91 9.50 18.16 17.50
N PRO A 92 9.94 19.21 18.22
CA PRO A 92 9.67 19.38 19.65
C PRO A 92 8.18 19.29 20.02
N ASP A 93 7.28 19.72 19.13
CA ASP A 93 5.82 19.69 19.33
C ASP A 93 5.13 18.66 18.41
N ALA A 94 5.60 17.41 18.44
CA ALA A 94 5.05 16.33 17.61
C ALA A 94 3.53 16.08 17.83
N LYS A 95 3.01 16.34 19.05
CA LYS A 95 1.59 16.17 19.38
C LYS A 95 0.69 17.14 18.62
N ARG A 96 1.09 18.41 18.47
CA ARG A 96 0.35 19.40 17.68
C ARG A 96 0.21 18.95 16.22
N TYR A 97 1.32 18.60 15.59
CA TYR A 97 1.30 18.13 14.19
C TYR A 97 0.52 16.82 14.04
N TYR A 98 0.58 15.92 15.02
CA TYR A 98 -0.18 14.69 14.98
C TYR A 98 -1.69 14.95 15.00
N SER A 99 -2.14 15.83 15.91
CA SER A 99 -3.53 16.28 15.96
C SER A 99 -3.98 16.91 14.63
N MET A 100 -3.14 17.75 14.04
CA MET A 100 -3.40 18.35 12.71
C MET A 100 -3.50 17.27 11.62
N ALA A 101 -2.58 16.31 11.60
CA ALA A 101 -2.56 15.21 10.62
C ALA A 101 -3.87 14.41 10.66
N CYS A 102 -4.32 14.00 11.86
CA CYS A 102 -5.58 13.28 12.06
C CYS A 102 -6.80 14.13 11.67
N ARG A 103 -6.85 15.40 12.10
CA ARG A 103 -7.95 16.31 11.78
C ARG A 103 -8.12 16.46 10.27
N HIS A 104 -7.03 16.75 9.56
CA HIS A 104 -7.05 16.91 8.11
C HIS A 104 -7.37 15.60 7.38
N ALA A 105 -6.91 14.42 7.87
CA ALA A 105 -7.29 13.12 7.28
C ALA A 105 -8.80 12.83 7.39
N ILE A 106 -9.40 13.12 8.55
CA ILE A 106 -10.83 12.96 8.79
C ILE A 106 -11.63 13.91 7.89
N GLN A 107 -11.23 15.19 7.83
CA GLN A 107 -11.86 16.18 6.96
C GLN A 107 -11.76 15.77 5.48
N ALA A 108 -10.58 15.33 5.02
CA ALA A 108 -10.38 14.86 3.67
C ALA A 108 -11.33 13.72 3.31
N SER A 109 -11.45 12.73 4.20
CA SER A 109 -12.35 11.59 4.02
C SER A 109 -13.82 12.01 3.98
N ASN A 110 -14.23 12.98 4.82
CA ASN A 110 -15.60 13.49 4.84
C ASN A 110 -15.94 14.25 3.55
N TYR A 111 -15.07 15.17 3.13
CA TYR A 111 -15.26 15.92 1.88
C TYR A 111 -15.21 15.02 0.66
N PHE A 112 -14.36 13.99 0.65
CA PHE A 112 -14.30 13.02 -0.42
C PHE A 112 -15.64 12.28 -0.60
N ARG A 113 -16.24 11.78 0.47
CA ARG A 113 -17.54 11.08 0.41
C ARG A 113 -18.68 11.99 -0.08
N LEU A 114 -18.61 13.29 0.19
CA LEU A 114 -19.60 14.27 -0.28
C LEU A 114 -19.38 14.62 -1.76
N ALA A 115 -18.13 14.77 -2.18
CA ALA A 115 -17.78 15.25 -3.53
C ALA A 115 -17.73 14.13 -4.58
N VAL A 116 -17.45 12.89 -4.18
CA VAL A 116 -17.23 11.75 -5.08
C VAL A 116 -18.17 10.59 -4.70
N PRO A 117 -19.48 10.68 -5.04
CA PRO A 117 -20.39 9.56 -4.85
C PRO A 117 -20.06 8.39 -5.80
N GLN A 118 -19.54 8.70 -6.98
CA GLN A 118 -19.09 7.74 -7.98
C GLN A 118 -17.89 8.30 -8.76
N VAL A 119 -16.96 7.41 -9.12
CA VAL A 119 -15.81 7.74 -9.96
C VAL A 119 -16.23 7.88 -11.43
N ASN A 120 -15.86 9.00 -12.05
CA ASN A 120 -16.17 9.35 -13.44
C ASN A 120 -14.96 9.97 -14.16
N ASP A 121 -15.13 10.35 -15.43
CA ASP A 121 -14.07 10.92 -16.28
C ASP A 121 -13.51 12.26 -15.77
N GLU A 122 -14.26 12.99 -14.94
CA GLU A 122 -13.85 14.31 -14.40
C GLU A 122 -13.07 14.18 -13.09
N ASN A 123 -13.43 13.22 -12.23
CA ASN A 123 -12.92 13.13 -10.86
C ASN A 123 -11.95 11.97 -10.60
N TRP A 124 -11.72 11.07 -11.56
CA TRP A 124 -10.87 9.89 -11.34
C TRP A 124 -9.44 10.22 -10.94
N LEU A 125 -8.86 11.30 -11.47
CA LEU A 125 -7.49 11.70 -11.18
C LEU A 125 -7.36 12.21 -9.74
N ALA A 126 -8.32 13.03 -9.29
CA ALA A 126 -8.38 13.47 -7.90
C ALA A 126 -8.61 12.27 -6.98
N THR A 127 -9.51 11.35 -7.34
CA THR A 127 -9.73 10.10 -6.59
C THR A 127 -8.46 9.25 -6.47
N PHE A 128 -7.70 9.11 -7.56
CA PHE A 128 -6.43 8.40 -7.57
C PHE A 128 -5.41 9.05 -6.61
N VAL A 129 -5.25 10.39 -6.69
CA VAL A 129 -4.36 11.14 -5.78
C VAL A 129 -4.80 11.04 -4.33
N PHE A 130 -6.09 11.15 -4.06
CA PHE A 130 -6.65 10.96 -2.72
C PHE A 130 -6.29 9.59 -2.17
N SER A 131 -6.42 8.53 -2.97
CA SER A 131 -6.08 7.18 -2.55
C SER A 131 -4.58 7.01 -2.21
N MET A 132 -3.68 7.64 -2.97
CA MET A 132 -2.24 7.65 -2.65
C MET A 132 -1.97 8.36 -1.32
N CYS A 133 -2.53 9.56 -1.11
CA CYS A 133 -2.35 10.29 0.14
C CYS A 133 -2.91 9.53 1.35
N ASN A 134 -4.10 8.92 1.19
CA ASN A 134 -4.71 8.11 2.24
C ASN A 134 -3.90 6.84 2.53
N GLY A 135 -3.30 6.22 1.51
CA GLY A 135 -2.34 5.12 1.68
C GLY A 135 -1.15 5.53 2.53
N ILE A 136 -0.46 6.61 2.18
CA ILE A 136 0.68 7.15 2.95
C ILE A 136 0.30 7.37 4.42
N PHE A 137 -0.84 8.04 4.65
CA PHE A 137 -1.35 8.28 5.99
C PHE A 137 -1.63 6.97 6.75
N GLY A 138 -2.34 6.04 6.12
CA GLY A 138 -2.70 4.75 6.70
C GLY A 138 -1.49 3.86 7.03
N TYR A 139 -0.44 3.88 6.20
CA TYR A 139 0.77 3.10 6.44
C TYR A 139 1.56 3.58 7.67
N TYR A 140 1.69 4.89 7.85
CA TYR A 140 2.52 5.43 8.94
C TYR A 140 1.75 5.73 10.23
N ARG A 141 0.44 6.03 10.15
CA ARG A 141 -0.36 6.42 11.32
C ARG A 141 -0.19 5.50 12.54
N PRO A 142 -0.23 4.15 12.44
CA PRO A 142 -0.09 3.30 13.62
C PRO A 142 1.23 3.52 14.39
N PHE A 143 2.30 3.86 13.67
CA PHE A 143 3.61 4.16 14.27
C PHE A 143 3.63 5.54 14.93
N ALA A 144 2.94 6.52 14.34
CA ALA A 144 2.73 7.81 14.98
C ALA A 144 1.85 7.70 16.23
N ASP A 145 0.78 6.89 16.21
CA ASP A 145 -0.07 6.59 17.37
C ASP A 145 0.76 6.00 18.52
N GLU A 146 1.59 4.98 18.25
CA GLU A 146 2.45 4.34 19.26
C GLU A 146 3.47 5.33 19.84
N LYS A 147 4.15 6.07 18.96
CA LYS A 147 5.23 6.98 19.37
C LYS A 147 4.73 8.22 20.12
N ILE A 148 3.63 8.81 19.67
CA ILE A 148 3.19 10.15 20.13
C ILE A 148 2.14 10.03 21.24
N MET A 149 1.25 9.04 21.13
CA MET A 149 0.15 8.82 22.06
C MET A 149 0.43 7.69 23.07
N GLY A 150 1.52 6.94 22.90
CA GLY A 150 1.84 5.78 23.75
C GLY A 150 0.87 4.61 23.57
N GLN A 151 0.09 4.61 22.49
CA GLN A 151 -0.88 3.54 22.22
C GLN A 151 -0.16 2.35 21.59
N VAL A 152 0.00 1.26 22.36
CA VAL A 152 0.61 0.03 21.84
C VAL A 152 -0.27 -0.54 20.73
N SER A 153 0.17 -0.39 19.48
CA SER A 153 -0.55 -0.96 18.35
C SER A 153 -0.27 -2.46 18.28
N THR A 154 -1.29 -3.30 18.59
CA THR A 154 -1.20 -4.74 18.33
C THR A 154 -1.20 -4.94 16.82
N PHE A 155 -0.05 -5.35 16.31
CA PHE A 155 0.13 -5.50 14.87
C PHE A 155 -0.41 -6.86 14.42
N GLU A 156 -1.60 -6.86 13.82
CA GLU A 156 -2.27 -8.07 13.31
C GLU A 156 -2.23 -8.11 11.77
N PRO A 157 -1.58 -9.13 11.17
CA PRO A 157 -1.50 -9.31 9.71
C PRO A 157 -2.86 -9.27 8.98
N ALA A 158 -3.94 -9.77 9.61
CA ALA A 158 -5.27 -9.73 9.01
C ALA A 158 -5.83 -8.29 8.91
N LYS A 159 -5.63 -7.45 9.93
CA LYS A 159 -6.07 -6.04 9.92
C LYS A 159 -5.35 -5.23 8.85
N SER A 160 -4.06 -5.50 8.65
CA SER A 160 -3.26 -4.97 7.54
C SER A 160 -3.91 -5.22 6.18
N PHE A 161 -4.39 -6.44 5.95
CA PHE A 161 -5.01 -6.82 4.69
C PHE A 161 -6.35 -6.14 4.46
N ALA A 162 -7.13 -5.91 5.52
CA ALA A 162 -8.37 -5.16 5.41
C ALA A 162 -8.12 -3.75 4.83
N VAL A 163 -7.09 -3.03 5.31
CA VAL A 163 -6.73 -1.70 4.79
C VAL A 163 -6.30 -1.78 3.30
N MET A 164 -5.51 -2.78 2.93
CA MET A 164 -5.03 -2.95 1.56
C MET A 164 -6.16 -3.34 0.60
N ARG A 165 -7.13 -4.17 1.05
CA ARG A 165 -8.31 -4.54 0.25
C ARG A 165 -9.23 -3.35 0.01
N VAL A 166 -9.37 -2.44 0.97
CA VAL A 166 -10.06 -1.16 0.75
C VAL A 166 -9.35 -0.36 -0.35
N ALA A 167 -8.02 -0.25 -0.29
CA ALA A 167 -7.25 0.42 -1.33
C ALA A 167 -7.37 -0.28 -2.71
N ALA A 168 -7.43 -1.61 -2.75
CA ALA A 168 -7.67 -2.38 -3.98
C ALA A 168 -9.02 -2.07 -4.63
N ARG A 169 -10.10 -2.01 -3.83
CA ARG A 169 -11.43 -1.62 -4.32
C ARG A 169 -11.44 -0.21 -4.89
N PHE A 170 -10.70 0.73 -4.29
CA PHE A 170 -10.51 2.06 -4.88
C PHE A 170 -9.71 1.99 -6.18
N SER A 171 -8.65 1.18 -6.22
CA SER A 171 -7.84 0.95 -7.43
C SER A 171 -8.69 0.43 -8.58
N ASP A 172 -9.60 -0.52 -8.36
CA ASP A 172 -10.49 -1.05 -9.42
C ASP A 172 -11.35 0.05 -10.05
N GLN A 173 -11.89 0.96 -9.23
CA GLN A 173 -12.74 2.05 -9.74
C GLN A 173 -11.98 3.02 -10.65
N VAL A 174 -10.68 3.22 -10.42
CA VAL A 174 -9.85 4.15 -11.20
C VAL A 174 -9.03 3.48 -12.30
N THR A 175 -8.84 2.15 -12.26
CA THR A 175 -7.91 1.42 -13.15
C THR A 175 -8.22 1.65 -14.63
N ARG A 176 -9.50 1.61 -15.03
CA ARG A 176 -9.90 1.86 -16.42
C ARG A 176 -9.50 3.25 -16.93
N TYR A 177 -9.53 4.25 -16.06
CA TYR A 177 -9.19 5.64 -16.39
C TYR A 177 -7.69 5.83 -16.47
N VAL A 178 -6.96 5.28 -15.49
CA VAL A 178 -5.49 5.29 -15.48
C VAL A 178 -4.96 4.63 -16.76
N TYR A 179 -5.54 3.50 -17.17
CA TYR A 179 -5.11 2.78 -18.37
C TYR A 179 -5.26 3.61 -19.66
N LYS A 180 -6.40 4.29 -19.83
CA LYS A 180 -6.67 5.15 -20.98
C LYS A 180 -5.86 6.45 -20.96
N SER A 181 -5.29 6.83 -19.82
CA SER A 181 -4.60 8.10 -19.67
C SER A 181 -3.23 8.10 -20.36
N PRO A 182 -2.88 9.15 -21.13
CA PRO A 182 -1.51 9.31 -21.65
C PRO A 182 -0.47 9.46 -20.52
N ASN A 183 -0.94 9.81 -19.32
CA ASN A 183 -0.12 10.06 -18.14
C ASN A 183 0.09 8.82 -17.24
N ARG A 184 -0.33 7.62 -17.67
CA ARG A 184 -0.31 6.40 -16.85
C ARG A 184 1.07 6.09 -16.23
N ASN A 185 2.15 6.26 -16.98
CA ASN A 185 3.50 5.96 -16.51
C ASN A 185 3.95 6.93 -15.41
N LYS A 186 3.56 8.21 -15.53
CA LYS A 186 3.81 9.22 -14.48
C LYS A 186 3.01 8.92 -13.21
N LEU A 187 1.74 8.54 -13.35
CA LEU A 187 0.88 8.15 -12.23
C LEU A 187 1.37 6.89 -11.52
N ALA A 188 1.87 5.92 -12.28
CA ALA A 188 2.53 4.75 -11.75
C ALA A 188 3.90 5.08 -11.12
N GLN A 189 4.44 6.28 -11.37
CA GLN A 189 5.74 6.72 -10.90
C GLN A 189 6.84 5.73 -11.32
N VAL A 190 6.80 5.30 -12.59
CA VAL A 190 7.74 4.34 -13.16
C VAL A 190 8.84 5.07 -13.92
N ASP A 191 10.10 4.71 -13.67
CA ASP A 191 11.21 5.03 -14.56
C ASP A 191 11.27 3.95 -15.67
N PRO A 192 11.05 4.28 -16.95
CA PRO A 192 11.00 3.29 -18.03
C PRO A 192 12.28 2.49 -18.22
N ASP A 193 13.44 3.10 -17.98
CA ASP A 193 14.74 2.45 -18.20
C ASP A 193 14.99 1.45 -17.08
N GLU A 194 14.77 1.86 -15.83
CA GLU A 194 14.84 0.93 -14.68
C GLU A 194 13.84 -0.23 -14.81
N TRP A 195 12.67 0.01 -15.40
CA TRP A 195 11.67 -1.04 -15.63
C TRP A 195 12.13 -2.03 -16.69
N ARG A 196 12.74 -1.55 -17.78
CA ARG A 196 13.26 -2.40 -18.86
C ARG A 196 14.38 -3.31 -18.38
N GLU A 197 15.27 -2.77 -17.56
CA GLU A 197 16.44 -3.47 -17.01
C GLU A 197 16.09 -4.40 -15.84
N SER A 198 14.83 -4.44 -15.42
CA SER A 198 14.40 -5.26 -14.29
C SER A 198 14.48 -6.76 -14.59
N ASN A 199 15.05 -7.49 -13.63
CA ASN A 199 15.21 -8.95 -13.64
C ASN A 199 14.69 -9.56 -12.32
N ASN A 200 14.44 -10.86 -12.32
CA ASN A 200 13.79 -11.55 -11.19
C ASN A 200 14.77 -12.12 -10.15
N ILE A 201 16.05 -11.72 -10.17
CA ILE A 201 17.08 -12.29 -9.27
C ILE A 201 16.65 -12.15 -7.80
N LEU A 202 16.18 -10.96 -7.41
CA LEU A 202 15.75 -10.66 -6.04
C LEU A 202 14.49 -11.44 -5.60
N LEU A 203 13.72 -11.99 -6.53
CA LEU A 203 12.50 -12.75 -6.23
C LEU A 203 12.75 -14.26 -6.18
N ARG A 204 13.90 -14.75 -6.67
CA ARG A 204 14.23 -16.19 -6.71
C ARG A 204 14.13 -16.86 -5.34
N PRO A 205 14.65 -16.29 -4.23
CA PRO A 205 14.53 -16.92 -2.92
C PRO A 205 13.06 -17.09 -2.48
N SER A 206 12.21 -16.08 -2.74
CA SER A 206 10.78 -16.14 -2.41
C SER A 206 10.03 -17.13 -3.29
N LEU A 207 10.36 -17.21 -4.59
CA LEU A 207 9.78 -18.21 -5.51
C LEU A 207 10.14 -19.64 -5.09
N LEU A 208 11.37 -19.88 -4.63
CA LEU A 208 11.79 -21.18 -4.11
C LEU A 208 11.01 -21.56 -2.84
N LYS A 209 10.84 -20.61 -1.90
CA LYS A 209 10.02 -20.83 -0.69
C LYS A 209 8.57 -21.15 -1.03
N VAL A 210 8.00 -20.47 -2.03
CA VAL A 210 6.65 -20.75 -2.53
C VAL A 210 6.57 -22.17 -3.10
N ALA A 211 7.53 -22.60 -3.93
CA ALA A 211 7.54 -23.95 -4.50
C ALA A 211 7.68 -25.04 -3.43
N LYS A 212 8.61 -24.88 -2.48
CA LYS A 212 8.78 -25.84 -1.38
C LYS A 212 7.54 -25.91 -0.48
N LEU A 213 6.87 -24.79 -0.24
CA LEU A 213 5.63 -24.77 0.54
C LEU A 213 4.48 -25.46 -0.19
N GLU A 214 4.46 -25.37 -1.52
CA GLU A 214 3.51 -26.10 -2.37
C GLU A 214 3.72 -27.62 -2.22
N GLU A 215 4.97 -28.08 -2.31
CA GLU A 215 5.35 -29.48 -2.07
C GLU A 215 4.97 -29.95 -0.65
N PHE A 216 5.23 -29.14 0.37
CA PHE A 216 4.85 -29.44 1.75
C PHE A 216 3.35 -29.67 1.89
N LEU A 217 2.51 -28.80 1.30
CA LEU A 217 1.05 -28.93 1.36
C LEU A 217 0.52 -30.18 0.64
N LEU A 218 1.26 -30.71 -0.34
CA LEU A 218 0.91 -31.94 -1.05
C LEU A 218 1.17 -33.21 -0.23
N LEU A 219 1.94 -33.16 0.86
CA LEU A 219 2.21 -34.31 1.74
C LEU A 219 0.99 -34.78 2.54
N GLY A 220 -0.12 -34.04 2.50
CA GLY A 220 -1.38 -34.40 3.15
C GLY A 220 -1.46 -34.02 4.64
N SER A 221 -2.66 -34.17 5.20
CA SER A 221 -2.98 -33.68 6.56
C SER A 221 -2.21 -34.41 7.66
N GLU A 222 -1.86 -35.68 7.47
CA GLU A 222 -1.16 -36.49 8.48
C GLU A 222 0.27 -36.00 8.72
N VAL A 223 0.97 -35.62 7.65
CA VAL A 223 2.36 -35.15 7.71
C VAL A 223 2.43 -33.67 8.08
N THR A 224 1.56 -32.86 7.49
CA THR A 224 1.60 -31.39 7.63
C THR A 224 0.92 -30.89 8.90
N GLY A 225 0.00 -31.67 9.48
CA GLY A 225 -0.89 -31.23 10.54
C GLY A 225 -1.92 -30.17 10.09
N VAL A 226 -2.09 -29.99 8.78
CA VAL A 226 -3.02 -29.02 8.19
C VAL A 226 -4.31 -29.73 7.77
N ARG A 227 -5.46 -29.20 8.19
CA ARG A 227 -6.77 -29.75 7.79
C ARG A 227 -6.92 -29.72 6.27
N ALA A 228 -7.48 -30.78 5.69
CA ALA A 228 -7.71 -30.87 4.25
C ALA A 228 -8.50 -29.68 3.68
N GLU A 229 -9.51 -29.19 4.42
CA GLU A 229 -10.29 -27.99 4.07
C GLU A 229 -9.42 -26.71 4.01
N ASP A 230 -8.48 -26.55 4.95
CA ASP A 230 -7.57 -25.40 5.00
C ASP A 230 -6.50 -25.51 3.91
N THR A 231 -6.07 -26.72 3.55
CA THR A 231 -5.06 -26.97 2.50
C THR A 231 -5.48 -26.35 1.18
N GLU A 232 -6.73 -26.55 0.75
CA GLU A 232 -7.23 -25.96 -0.50
C GLU A 232 -7.21 -24.43 -0.49
N VAL A 233 -7.56 -23.83 0.65
CA VAL A 233 -7.48 -22.38 0.86
C VAL A 233 -6.03 -21.89 0.77
N TYR A 234 -5.08 -22.61 1.37
CA TYR A 234 -3.67 -22.26 1.28
C TYR A 234 -3.10 -22.43 -0.13
N ARG A 235 -3.45 -23.50 -0.85
CA ARG A 235 -3.01 -23.71 -2.24
C ARG A 235 -3.50 -22.59 -3.16
N ALA A 236 -4.75 -22.15 -3.00
CA ALA A 236 -5.29 -21.02 -3.76
C ALA A 236 -4.51 -19.71 -3.45
N ALA A 237 -4.29 -19.41 -2.16
CA ALA A 237 -3.52 -18.22 -1.75
C ALA A 237 -2.05 -18.27 -2.22
N LEU A 238 -1.44 -19.46 -2.21
CA LEU A 238 -0.07 -19.71 -2.65
C LEU A 238 0.07 -19.58 -4.16
N SER A 239 -0.88 -20.10 -4.93
CA SER A 239 -0.95 -19.94 -6.38
C SER A 239 -1.09 -18.46 -6.75
N ALA A 240 -1.97 -17.72 -6.07
CA ALA A 240 -2.09 -16.27 -6.25
C ALA A 240 -0.78 -15.55 -5.89
N LEU A 241 -0.06 -15.99 -4.85
CA LEU A 241 1.23 -15.41 -4.47
C LEU A 241 2.29 -15.66 -5.55
N ARG A 242 2.37 -16.89 -6.07
CA ARG A 242 3.28 -17.25 -7.17
C ARG A 242 3.04 -16.36 -8.39
N THR A 243 1.78 -16.22 -8.81
CA THR A 243 1.42 -15.39 -9.96
C THR A 243 1.75 -13.92 -9.72
N TYR A 244 1.47 -13.41 -8.52
CA TYR A 244 1.89 -12.06 -8.12
C TYR A 244 3.42 -11.88 -8.24
N LEU A 245 4.23 -12.80 -7.71
CA LEU A 245 5.69 -12.70 -7.79
C LEU A 245 6.20 -12.71 -9.24
N ILE A 246 5.64 -13.56 -10.09
CA ILE A 246 6.02 -13.64 -11.51
C ILE A 246 5.63 -12.36 -12.27
N SER A 247 4.52 -11.73 -11.88
CA SER A 247 4.05 -10.47 -12.51
C SER A 247 4.90 -9.24 -12.16
N LEU A 248 5.72 -9.31 -11.10
CA LEU A 248 6.55 -8.19 -10.67
C LEU A 248 7.72 -7.96 -11.64
N PRO A 249 8.09 -6.69 -11.91
CA PRO A 249 9.32 -6.34 -12.61
C PRO A 249 10.52 -6.45 -11.64
N GLY A 250 10.82 -7.66 -11.18
CA GLY A 250 11.92 -7.95 -10.27
C GLY A 250 11.74 -7.50 -8.81
N ARG A 251 10.86 -6.52 -8.54
CA ARG A 251 10.50 -6.09 -7.18
C ARG A 251 9.21 -5.24 -7.19
N PRO A 252 8.51 -5.10 -6.06
CA PRO A 252 7.42 -4.13 -5.92
C PRO A 252 7.95 -2.70 -6.09
N ARG A 253 7.29 -1.83 -6.87
CA ARG A 253 7.75 -0.46 -7.12
C ARG A 253 6.64 0.57 -7.28
N ILE A 254 5.41 0.12 -7.55
CA ILE A 254 4.24 0.98 -7.73
C ILE A 254 3.19 0.63 -6.68
N TRP A 255 2.30 1.58 -6.36
CA TRP A 255 1.22 1.40 -5.39
C TRP A 255 0.39 0.14 -5.63
N LYS A 256 0.10 -0.17 -6.89
CA LYS A 256 -0.67 -1.35 -7.28
C LYS A 256 -0.01 -2.67 -6.83
N HIS A 257 1.33 -2.76 -6.87
CA HIS A 257 2.04 -3.97 -6.43
C HIS A 257 1.79 -4.25 -4.94
N PHE A 258 1.54 -3.23 -4.14
CA PHE A 258 1.35 -3.38 -2.70
C PHE A 258 -0.02 -3.96 -2.31
N ILE A 259 -0.99 -3.91 -3.23
CA ILE A 259 -2.39 -4.25 -2.94
C ILE A 259 -2.92 -5.44 -3.75
N ILE A 260 -2.23 -5.86 -4.83
CA ILE A 260 -2.67 -6.98 -5.68
C ILE A 260 -2.84 -8.26 -4.87
N TRP A 261 -1.77 -8.81 -4.28
CA TRP A 261 -1.90 -10.10 -3.59
C TRP A 261 -2.90 -10.08 -2.41
N PRO A 262 -2.90 -9.06 -1.52
CA PRO A 262 -3.93 -8.93 -0.48
C PRO A 262 -5.37 -8.89 -1.00
N SER A 263 -5.58 -8.40 -2.24
CA SER A 263 -6.90 -8.39 -2.89
C SER A 263 -7.31 -9.75 -3.47
N LEU A 264 -6.34 -10.59 -3.86
CA LEU A 264 -6.59 -11.88 -4.51
C LEU A 264 -6.89 -13.01 -3.53
N VAL A 265 -6.43 -12.92 -2.29
CA VAL A 265 -6.68 -13.96 -1.28
C VAL A 265 -8.14 -13.98 -0.81
N SER A 266 -8.64 -15.15 -0.44
CA SER A 266 -10.02 -15.34 0.00
C SER A 266 -10.26 -14.86 1.44
N GLU A 267 -11.53 -14.62 1.80
CA GLU A 267 -11.91 -14.29 3.18
C GLU A 267 -11.61 -15.45 4.16
N GLN A 268 -11.65 -16.70 3.66
CA GLN A 268 -11.24 -17.88 4.42
C GLN A 268 -9.75 -17.83 4.77
N TYR A 269 -8.89 -17.45 3.81
CA TYR A 269 -7.46 -17.25 4.09
C TYR A 269 -7.25 -16.15 5.14
N ILE A 270 -7.97 -15.03 5.03
CA ILE A 270 -7.87 -13.92 5.99
C ILE A 270 -8.31 -14.39 7.39
N SER A 271 -9.35 -15.22 7.47
CA SER A 271 -9.81 -15.81 8.73
C SER A 271 -8.75 -16.74 9.34
N LEU A 272 -8.08 -17.56 8.53
CA LEU A 272 -6.95 -18.40 8.96
C LEU A 272 -5.76 -17.56 9.45
N LEU A 273 -5.47 -16.45 8.77
CA LEU A 273 -4.44 -15.49 9.16
C LEU A 273 -4.79 -14.77 10.47
N GLN A 274 -6.06 -14.40 10.67
CA GLN A 274 -6.55 -13.80 11.91
C GLN A 274 -6.45 -14.78 13.08
N MET A 275 -6.74 -16.06 12.84
CA MET A 275 -6.51 -17.16 13.78
C MET A 275 -5.03 -17.51 13.98
N LYS A 276 -4.11 -16.77 13.34
CA LYS A 276 -2.65 -16.96 13.42
C LYS A 276 -2.21 -18.38 13.07
N LYS A 277 -2.91 -19.04 12.13
CA LYS A 277 -2.53 -20.37 11.67
C LYS A 277 -1.14 -20.33 11.03
N PRO A 278 -0.28 -21.34 11.26
CA PRO A 278 1.13 -21.25 10.92
C PRO A 278 1.35 -21.10 9.41
N VAL A 279 0.71 -21.91 8.57
CA VAL A 279 0.82 -21.79 7.12
C VAL A 279 0.33 -20.41 6.64
N ALA A 280 -0.77 -19.89 7.19
CA ALA A 280 -1.24 -18.54 6.85
C ALA A 280 -0.17 -17.46 7.11
N LEU A 281 0.47 -17.52 8.29
CA LEU A 281 1.56 -16.62 8.67
C LEU A 281 2.80 -16.79 7.79
N MET A 282 3.13 -18.01 7.33
CA MET A 282 4.24 -18.26 6.41
C MET A 282 4.02 -17.58 5.06
N LEU A 283 2.84 -17.74 4.44
CA LEU A 283 2.51 -17.07 3.18
C LEU A 283 2.60 -15.54 3.34
N PHE A 284 2.06 -15.02 4.45
CA PHE A 284 2.13 -13.61 4.76
C PHE A 284 3.57 -13.14 4.95
N ALA A 285 4.42 -13.90 5.64
CA ALA A 285 5.82 -13.58 5.87
C ALA A 285 6.62 -13.55 4.56
N ILE A 286 6.38 -14.50 3.65
CA ILE A 286 7.00 -14.50 2.32
C ILE A 286 6.61 -13.22 1.55
N TRP A 287 5.32 -12.90 1.50
CA TRP A 287 4.84 -11.68 0.86
C TRP A 287 5.44 -10.42 1.52
N ALA A 288 5.45 -10.35 2.85
CA ALA A 288 6.00 -9.22 3.60
C ALA A 288 7.50 -9.04 3.34
N LYS A 289 8.30 -10.12 3.27
CA LYS A 289 9.73 -10.06 2.88
C LYS A 289 9.91 -9.49 1.47
N VAL A 290 9.07 -9.87 0.51
CA VAL A 290 9.12 -9.31 -0.87
C VAL A 290 8.81 -7.82 -0.88
N MET A 291 7.91 -7.38 0.00
CA MET A 291 7.58 -5.96 0.13
C MET A 291 8.77 -5.11 0.63
N TYR A 292 9.76 -5.67 1.34
CA TYR A 292 11.00 -4.95 1.66
C TYR A 292 11.85 -4.62 0.44
N LEU A 293 11.66 -5.31 -0.69
CA LEU A 293 12.36 -4.98 -1.93
C LEU A 293 11.82 -3.68 -2.56
N ALA A 294 10.70 -3.16 -2.04
CA ALA A 294 10.12 -1.91 -2.49
C ALA A 294 11.02 -0.69 -2.21
N PRO A 295 10.76 0.47 -2.87
CA PRO A 295 11.40 1.72 -2.54
C PRO A 295 11.32 2.00 -1.05
N GLN A 296 12.48 2.21 -0.43
CA GLN A 296 12.62 2.46 0.99
C GLN A 296 12.05 3.85 1.29
N ARG A 297 10.84 3.91 1.86
CA ARG A 297 10.13 5.15 2.21
C ARG A 297 9.72 5.13 3.66
N TRP A 298 9.87 6.27 4.33
CA TRP A 298 9.61 6.39 5.77
C TRP A 298 8.23 5.86 6.19
N TYR A 299 7.21 6.10 5.36
CA TYR A 299 5.85 5.64 5.62
C TYR A 299 5.65 4.15 5.37
N LEU A 300 6.46 3.50 4.53
CA LEU A 300 6.37 2.06 4.22
C LEU A 300 7.29 1.20 5.09
N MET A 301 8.46 1.72 5.45
CA MET A 301 9.52 0.93 6.10
C MET A 301 9.15 0.43 7.47
N ALA A 302 8.59 1.31 8.31
CA ALA A 302 8.08 0.91 9.61
C ALA A 302 7.00 -0.16 9.47
N TRP A 303 6.17 -0.02 8.44
CA TRP A 303 5.11 -0.98 8.11
C TRP A 303 5.70 -2.35 7.75
N TYR A 304 6.53 -2.48 6.70
CA TYR A 304 7.13 -3.76 6.32
C TYR A 304 7.88 -4.41 7.49
N GLY A 305 8.70 -3.60 8.17
CA GLY A 305 9.34 -3.85 9.46
C GLY A 305 8.50 -4.70 10.40
N ARG A 306 7.44 -4.06 10.90
CA ARG A 306 6.59 -4.58 11.96
C ARG A 306 5.77 -5.79 11.50
N ASN A 307 5.23 -5.77 10.28
CA ASN A 307 4.43 -6.88 9.73
C ASN A 307 5.23 -8.17 9.71
N TYR A 308 6.44 -8.13 9.16
CA TYR A 308 7.30 -9.30 9.01
C TYR A 308 7.76 -9.81 10.37
N THR A 309 8.32 -8.94 11.23
CA THR A 309 8.78 -9.34 12.57
C THR A 309 7.64 -9.86 13.45
N SER A 310 6.43 -9.27 13.38
CA SER A 310 5.27 -9.75 14.13
C SER A 310 4.88 -11.16 13.69
N SER A 311 4.86 -11.41 12.38
CA SER A 311 4.48 -12.71 11.82
C SER A 311 5.49 -13.81 12.17
N LEU A 312 6.79 -13.50 12.07
CA LEU A 312 7.84 -14.43 12.52
C LEU A 312 7.77 -14.72 14.02
N ARG A 313 7.48 -13.71 14.84
CA ARG A 313 7.31 -13.91 16.29
C ARG A 313 6.13 -14.82 16.61
N GLU A 314 5.00 -14.66 15.92
CA GLU A 314 3.83 -15.53 16.11
C GLU A 314 4.06 -16.94 15.56
N LEU A 315 4.86 -17.09 14.50
CA LEU A 315 5.32 -18.40 14.03
C LEU A 315 6.22 -19.06 15.09
N ALA A 316 7.23 -18.37 15.58
CA ALA A 316 8.18 -18.89 16.57
C ALA A 316 7.53 -19.30 17.90
N ARG A 317 6.31 -18.84 18.21
CA ARG A 317 5.53 -19.32 19.36
C ARG A 317 4.90 -20.70 19.15
N GLN A 318 4.90 -21.21 17.92
CA GLN A 318 4.25 -22.45 17.49
C GLN A 318 5.26 -23.57 17.19
N VAL A 319 6.34 -23.65 17.99
CA VAL A 319 7.52 -24.51 17.78
C VAL A 319 7.18 -25.99 17.56
N THR A 320 6.06 -26.46 18.13
CA THR A 320 5.67 -27.88 18.08
C THR A 320 4.95 -28.29 16.79
N THR A 321 4.57 -27.35 15.93
CA THR A 321 3.82 -27.68 14.71
C THR A 321 4.74 -28.21 13.59
N PRO A 322 4.28 -29.16 12.74
CA PRO A 322 5.05 -29.59 11.57
C PRO A 322 5.37 -28.42 10.63
N ALA A 323 4.45 -27.46 10.49
CA ALA A 323 4.64 -26.24 9.71
C ALA A 323 5.78 -25.36 10.24
N HIS A 324 5.95 -25.23 11.57
CA HIS A 324 7.09 -24.51 12.14
C HIS A 324 8.42 -25.19 11.81
N ARG A 325 8.50 -26.52 12.00
CA ARG A 325 9.72 -27.29 11.67
C ARG A 325 10.09 -27.15 10.19
N PHE A 326 9.11 -27.19 9.32
CA PHE A 326 9.31 -26.93 7.89
C PHE A 326 9.72 -25.47 7.60
N TRP A 327 9.20 -24.49 8.33
CA TRP A 327 9.62 -23.10 8.16
C TRP A 327 11.11 -22.90 8.49
N GLU A 328 11.63 -23.55 9.54
CA GLU A 328 13.05 -23.49 9.89
C GLU A 328 13.95 -24.02 8.75
N THR A 329 13.56 -25.13 8.10
CA THR A 329 14.34 -25.66 6.96
C THR A 329 14.36 -24.69 5.76
N LEU A 330 13.29 -23.91 5.56
CA LEU A 330 13.25 -22.87 4.53
C LEU A 330 14.13 -21.66 4.83
N VAL A 331 14.39 -21.36 6.11
CA VAL A 331 15.23 -20.23 6.52
C VAL A 331 16.70 -20.57 6.29
N ASP A 332 17.12 -21.77 6.69
CA ASP A 332 18.49 -22.25 6.52
C ASP A 332 18.93 -22.32 5.04
N ASP A 333 18.02 -22.71 4.14
CA ASP A 333 18.30 -22.74 2.71
C ASP A 333 18.46 -21.33 2.09
N SER A 334 17.88 -20.30 2.71
CA SER A 334 17.95 -18.92 2.20
C SER A 334 19.21 -18.16 2.61
N SER A 335 19.79 -18.44 3.78
CA SER A 335 21.05 -17.82 4.22
C SER A 335 22.24 -18.25 3.34
N GLN A 336 22.21 -19.49 2.84
CA GLN A 336 23.21 -19.99 1.88
C GLN A 336 23.13 -19.28 0.52
N PHE A 337 21.91 -18.90 0.10
CA PHE A 337 21.68 -18.21 -1.17
C PHE A 337 21.96 -16.69 -1.08
N GLU A 338 21.60 -16.04 0.04
CA GLU A 338 21.90 -14.62 0.28
C GLU A 338 23.43 -14.38 0.29
N ASN A 339 24.22 -15.26 0.93
CA ASN A 339 25.70 -15.19 0.90
C ASN A 339 26.28 -15.29 -0.53
N CYS A 340 25.74 -16.17 -1.38
CA CYS A 340 26.19 -16.30 -2.77
C CYS A 340 25.86 -15.06 -3.63
N THR A 341 24.82 -14.31 -3.26
CA THR A 341 24.38 -13.12 -4.01
C THR A 341 25.21 -11.90 -3.64
N GLU A 342 25.60 -11.76 -2.37
CA GLU A 342 26.52 -10.71 -1.90
C GLU A 342 27.93 -10.86 -2.50
N GLU A 343 28.43 -12.08 -2.71
CA GLU A 343 29.71 -12.32 -3.40
C GLU A 343 29.68 -11.92 -4.89
N LEU A 344 28.53 -12.05 -5.54
CA LEU A 344 28.32 -11.63 -6.94
C LEU A 344 28.19 -10.10 -7.08
N GLU A 345 27.58 -9.42 -6.10
CA GLU A 345 27.52 -7.95 -6.07
C GLU A 345 28.89 -7.32 -5.69
N ALA A 346 29.68 -7.98 -4.85
CA ALA A 346 31.02 -7.54 -4.46
C ALA A 346 32.07 -7.71 -5.58
N SER A 347 31.85 -8.62 -6.54
CA SER A 347 32.77 -8.88 -7.66
C SER A 347 32.43 -8.11 -8.96
N GLY A 348 31.40 -7.25 -8.94
CA GLY A 348 30.94 -6.45 -10.08
C GLY A 348 31.83 -5.26 -10.47
N GLY A 349 33.15 -5.46 -10.55
CA GLY A 349 34.09 -4.54 -11.19
C GLY A 349 34.44 -5.04 -12.59
N CYS A 350 33.79 -4.46 -13.61
CA CYS A 350 34.15 -4.52 -15.04
C CYS A 350 34.50 -5.90 -15.61
N LEU A 351 33.57 -6.53 -16.35
CA LEU A 351 33.96 -7.30 -17.54
C LEU A 351 32.80 -7.54 -18.52
N SER A 352 33.22 -7.58 -19.77
CA SER A 352 32.55 -7.49 -21.06
C SER A 352 31.42 -8.50 -21.32
N THR A 353 30.45 -8.06 -22.12
CA THR A 353 29.42 -8.88 -22.81
C THR A 353 29.98 -10.12 -23.50
N PRO A 354 29.16 -11.18 -23.59
CA PRO A 354 28.92 -11.80 -24.91
C PRO A 354 27.43 -12.01 -25.25
N SER A 355 27.09 -11.52 -26.44
CA SER A 355 26.16 -12.03 -27.47
C SER A 355 24.85 -12.77 -27.09
N ASP A 356 23.76 -12.07 -27.41
CA ASP A 356 22.53 -12.53 -28.08
C ASP A 356 22.20 -14.03 -28.12
N ILE A 357 21.18 -14.41 -27.34
CA ILE A 357 20.17 -15.40 -27.76
C ILE A 357 18.80 -14.78 -27.52
N ARG A 358 18.12 -14.40 -28.61
CA ARG A 358 16.71 -14.02 -28.61
C ARG A 358 15.87 -15.24 -28.25
N SER A 359 15.24 -15.22 -27.08
CA SER A 359 14.08 -16.06 -26.78
C SER A 359 12.83 -15.27 -27.13
N ASP A 360 12.17 -15.74 -28.18
CA ASP A 360 10.91 -15.25 -28.73
C ASP A 360 9.76 -15.88 -27.93
N ASP A 361 9.44 -15.30 -26.77
CA ASP A 361 8.18 -15.54 -26.06
C ASP A 361 7.38 -14.24 -26.04
N GLY A 362 6.46 -14.13 -26.99
CA GLY A 362 5.66 -12.95 -27.34
C GLY A 362 4.61 -12.53 -26.32
N VAL A 363 4.94 -12.48 -25.03
CA VAL A 363 4.14 -11.75 -24.02
C VAL A 363 4.86 -10.43 -23.72
N ARG A 364 4.32 -9.33 -24.22
CA ARG A 364 4.89 -8.00 -24.00
C ARG A 364 4.85 -7.70 -22.50
N LYS A 365 6.02 -7.41 -21.89
CA LYS A 365 6.12 -6.96 -20.47
C LYS A 365 5.19 -5.77 -20.12
N SER A 366 4.69 -5.03 -21.12
CA SER A 366 3.69 -3.96 -20.95
C SER A 366 2.29 -4.45 -20.57
N ASP A 367 1.98 -5.72 -20.84
CA ASP A 367 0.65 -6.30 -20.65
C ASP A 367 0.44 -6.72 -19.19
N PHE A 368 1.49 -6.82 -18.36
CA PHE A 368 1.35 -7.08 -16.93
C PHE A 368 0.79 -5.89 -16.12
N LEU A 369 0.65 -4.72 -16.72
CA LEU A 369 -0.14 -3.62 -16.15
C LEU A 369 -1.66 -3.95 -16.11
N LEU A 370 -2.11 -4.99 -16.84
CA LEU A 370 -3.51 -5.32 -17.09
C LEU A 370 -4.27 -5.96 -15.93
N MET A 371 -3.62 -6.44 -14.86
CA MET A 371 -4.36 -7.17 -13.82
C MET A 371 -5.27 -6.22 -13.03
N SER A 372 -6.54 -6.09 -13.40
CA SER A 372 -7.56 -5.51 -12.51
C SER A 372 -7.67 -6.38 -11.26
N THR A 373 -7.99 -5.82 -10.10
CA THR A 373 -8.21 -6.63 -8.89
C THR A 373 -9.53 -7.41 -8.91
N GLY A 374 -10.19 -7.49 -10.08
CA GLY A 374 -11.44 -8.19 -10.33
C GLY A 374 -11.50 -9.02 -11.63
N GLU A 375 -10.36 -9.38 -12.23
CA GLU A 375 -10.36 -10.45 -13.25
C GLU A 375 -10.29 -11.80 -12.53
N GLU A 376 -11.41 -12.53 -12.52
CA GLU A 376 -11.46 -13.92 -12.09
C GLU A 376 -10.42 -14.73 -12.89
N PHE A 377 -9.55 -15.42 -12.17
CA PHE A 377 -8.66 -16.44 -12.73
C PHE A 377 -9.50 -17.60 -13.26
N GLY A 378 -9.94 -17.50 -14.51
CA GLY A 378 -10.44 -18.62 -15.30
C GLY A 378 -9.28 -19.29 -16.07
N PRO A 379 -9.29 -20.62 -16.24
CA PRO A 379 -8.20 -21.34 -16.90
C PRO A 379 -8.15 -21.00 -18.39
N ASN A 380 -6.92 -20.84 -18.90
CA ASN A 380 -6.49 -20.80 -20.30
C ASN A 380 -7.59 -20.72 -21.39
N LYS A 381 -7.58 -19.60 -22.12
CA LYS A 381 -8.20 -19.46 -23.44
C LYS A 381 -7.51 -20.38 -24.46
N ASP A 382 -7.89 -21.65 -24.47
CA ASP A 382 -7.71 -22.54 -25.63
C ASP A 382 -8.72 -23.68 -25.70
N ARG A 383 -9.83 -23.61 -24.95
CA ARG A 383 -11.01 -24.43 -25.22
C ARG A 383 -12.25 -23.57 -25.17
N GLY A 384 -13.11 -23.74 -26.19
CA GLY A 384 -14.33 -22.97 -26.40
C GLY A 384 -15.30 -23.01 -25.21
N PRO A 385 -16.38 -22.20 -25.25
CA PRO A 385 -17.19 -21.91 -24.08
C PRO A 385 -17.93 -23.16 -23.61
N VAL A 386 -17.61 -23.64 -22.42
CA VAL A 386 -18.48 -24.58 -21.69
C VAL A 386 -19.47 -23.73 -20.90
N LYS A 387 -20.72 -23.71 -21.37
CA LYS A 387 -21.85 -23.12 -20.64
C LYS A 387 -22.12 -23.97 -19.38
N PHE A 388 -22.15 -23.34 -18.21
CA PHE A 388 -22.76 -23.92 -17.02
C PHE A 388 -23.74 -22.91 -16.43
N PHE A 389 -24.92 -23.42 -16.04
CA PHE A 389 -26.17 -22.75 -15.63
C PHE A 389 -27.17 -22.40 -16.75
N GLU A 390 -27.78 -23.45 -17.32
CA GLU A 390 -29.23 -23.45 -17.54
C GLU A 390 -29.86 -24.21 -16.36
N ALA A 391 -30.64 -23.51 -15.53
CA ALA A 391 -31.55 -24.16 -14.58
C ALA A 391 -32.97 -24.01 -15.14
N GLN A 392 -33.47 -25.10 -15.72
CA GLN A 392 -34.90 -25.32 -15.90
C GLN A 392 -35.56 -25.44 -14.52
N GLY A 393 -36.66 -24.72 -14.33
CA GLY A 393 -37.56 -24.88 -13.20
C GLY A 393 -38.97 -24.51 -13.63
N MET A 394 -39.69 -25.51 -14.16
CA MET A 394 -41.14 -25.45 -14.36
C MET A 394 -41.84 -25.15 -13.03
N VAL A 395 -42.77 -24.20 -13.02
CA VAL A 395 -43.97 -24.26 -12.19
C VAL A 395 -45.16 -23.87 -13.06
N GLN A 396 -45.90 -24.89 -13.49
CA GLN A 396 -47.28 -24.78 -13.92
C GLN A 396 -48.18 -24.69 -12.68
N GLY A 397 -49.13 -23.75 -12.70
CA GLY A 397 -50.55 -24.11 -12.58
C GLY A 397 -51.27 -23.87 -11.25
N ALA A 398 -52.36 -23.09 -11.38
CA ALA A 398 -53.59 -23.08 -10.57
C ALA A 398 -53.49 -22.46 -9.15
N ARG A 399 -54.37 -21.57 -8.72
CA ARG A 399 -55.72 -21.18 -9.16
C ARG A 399 -56.00 -19.72 -8.80
#